data_AF-A0A0G0JEC3-F1
#
_entry.id   AF-A0A0G0JEC3-F1
#
_cell.length_a   1.000
_cell.length_b   1.000
_cell.length_c   1.000
_cell.angle_alpha   90.00
_cell.angle_beta   90.00
_cell.angle_gamma   90.00
#
_symmetry.space_group_name_H-M   'P 1'
#
loop_
_entity.id
_entity.type
_entity.pdbx_description
1 polymer ?
#
loop_
_entity_poly.entity_id
_entity_poly.type
_entity_poly.pdbx_seq_one_letter_code
_entity_poly.pdbx_strand_id
1 'polypeptide(L)'
;MLSKYEISRGGRVKAAGLSLAMFTDPAEAYFGHPNAINAAMMIETFTRLRKSPPDAIRNRFFPRNHSTHGMLKNGAALSRTSITNHQGIGQFLAHSEKDGTQTETQLRIDIAEQTGFVILEAHLEHQINKLQYPYGMYSKIQEVKEYFASGNIPEAQLAYERLLLAGEELGIQVQRTAKVGREGLFFIHPSISRFPIEIDSATHEKMQLKGNQLVEIMVEIANQKQKQFAFDHQLPTPLNKIDYPPLYFQIDFLINKDRSFAVSDVGLPDVGLFLTAIESEGNQTVEEAKQTVAGRLNKVSLSIFNKAIEYGSKTISFITRKSVIENLEDTLEIKEIEVLRGLLEKTGFQTNIISEEQALDMTPDDLGILMNVDTSSPGFQNLLKRRLVEESVPIHPDPFLLLAQNELTELPQVTVSKESIDLLRGVFSTTEKTDNITKSAVQLAAVERIIRKLGMPDECDIFHMYIPGQPTPIPFYQFDLKGLQVALNYAVDAPEVLLRGIPVNPDNAVLFDTNGKPVYATFRYMFNQKL
;
A
#
# COMPACT_ATOMS: atom_id res chain seq x y z
N MET A 1 28.88 12.91 7.00
CA MET A 1 28.31 12.98 5.64
C MET A 1 27.16 13.98 5.66
N LEU A 2 27.07 14.88 4.67
CA LEU A 2 25.91 15.76 4.52
C LEU A 2 24.73 14.94 4.00
N SER A 3 23.56 14.99 4.67
CA SER A 3 22.37 14.24 4.22
C SER A 3 21.85 14.82 2.90
N LYS A 4 21.64 13.97 1.89
CA LYS A 4 21.17 14.33 0.52
C LYS A 4 19.66 14.53 0.47
N TYR A 5 18.93 13.87 1.36
CA TYR A 5 17.48 13.94 1.48
C TYR A 5 17.06 14.56 2.81
N GLU A 6 15.97 15.31 2.76
CA GLU A 6 15.24 15.78 3.95
C GLU A 6 13.91 15.04 4.08
N ILE A 7 13.50 14.80 5.33
CA ILE A 7 12.23 14.12 5.68
C ILE A 7 11.13 15.16 5.97
N SER A 8 9.87 14.81 5.72
CA SER A 8 8.69 15.57 6.16
C SER A 8 8.60 15.72 7.68
N ARG A 9 8.20 16.90 8.17
CA ARG A 9 7.99 17.22 9.60
C ARG A 9 6.62 16.73 10.09
N GLY A 10 6.30 15.48 9.77
CA GLY A 10 4.96 14.92 9.84
C GLY A 10 4.64 14.04 8.64
N GLY A 11 3.45 13.46 8.63
CA GLY A 11 3.06 12.49 7.62
C GLY A 11 1.74 11.82 7.95
N ARG A 12 1.56 10.60 7.42
CA ARG A 12 0.35 9.81 7.64
C ARG A 12 0.65 8.56 8.44
N VAL A 13 -0.20 8.24 9.40
CA VAL A 13 -0.26 6.90 9.97
C VAL A 13 -1.16 6.06 9.09
N LYS A 14 -0.62 5.02 8.44
CA LYS A 14 -1.40 4.01 7.72
C LYS A 14 -1.73 2.89 8.69
N ALA A 15 -3.00 2.62 8.92
CA ALA A 15 -3.43 1.62 9.88
C ALA A 15 -4.41 0.61 9.29
N ALA A 16 -4.46 -0.58 9.89
CA ALA A 16 -5.49 -1.55 9.59
C ALA A 16 -6.87 -1.02 9.96
N GLY A 17 -7.88 -1.40 9.19
CA GLY A 17 -9.25 -0.94 9.41
C GLY A 17 -9.85 -1.45 10.73
N LEU A 18 -9.41 -2.60 11.21
CA LEU A 18 -9.91 -3.23 12.43
C LEU A 18 -8.74 -3.69 13.31
N SER A 19 -9.05 -3.94 14.59
CA SER A 19 -8.06 -4.41 15.55
C SER A 19 -7.54 -5.82 15.22
N LEU A 20 -6.29 -6.07 15.63
CA LEU A 20 -5.65 -7.38 15.68
C LEU A 20 -6.36 -8.35 16.63
N ALA A 21 -7.17 -7.83 17.57
CA ALA A 21 -8.02 -8.62 18.48
C ALA A 21 -8.89 -9.64 17.75
N MET A 22 -9.25 -9.38 16.50
CA MET A 22 -9.98 -10.34 15.65
C MET A 22 -9.25 -11.68 15.50
N PHE A 23 -7.92 -11.66 15.56
CA PHE A 23 -7.05 -12.82 15.42
C PHE A 23 -6.43 -13.25 16.74
N THR A 24 -6.03 -12.30 17.60
CA THR A 24 -5.36 -12.61 18.86
C THR A 24 -6.32 -13.08 19.95
N ASP A 25 -7.52 -12.51 20.08
CA ASP A 25 -8.46 -12.89 21.14
C ASP A 25 -8.94 -14.35 20.99
N PRO A 26 -9.29 -14.84 19.78
CA PRO A 26 -9.60 -16.27 19.59
C PRO A 26 -8.43 -17.22 19.88
N ALA A 27 -7.18 -16.74 19.83
CA ALA A 27 -5.98 -17.55 20.04
C ALA A 27 -5.45 -17.51 21.48
N GLU A 28 -5.99 -16.64 22.35
CA GLU A 28 -5.51 -16.41 23.72
C GLU A 28 -5.41 -17.69 24.55
N ALA A 29 -6.45 -18.53 24.55
CA ALA A 29 -6.46 -19.79 25.28
C ALA A 29 -5.41 -20.78 24.76
N TYR A 30 -5.15 -20.78 23.46
CA TYR A 30 -4.10 -21.60 22.86
C TYR A 30 -2.71 -21.10 23.24
N PHE A 31 -2.48 -19.79 23.25
CA PHE A 31 -1.21 -19.21 23.69
C PHE A 31 -0.90 -19.48 25.16
N GLY A 32 -1.88 -19.36 26.03
CA GLY A 32 -1.71 -19.68 27.46
C GLY A 32 -1.42 -21.17 27.69
N HIS A 33 -2.14 -22.05 26.97
CA HIS A 33 -2.01 -23.50 27.11
C HIS A 33 -2.12 -24.21 25.76
N PRO A 34 -1.01 -24.39 25.01
CA PRO A 34 -1.04 -25.06 23.71
C PRO A 34 -1.41 -26.54 23.85
N ASN A 35 -2.62 -26.91 23.43
CA ASN A 35 -3.10 -28.28 23.41
C ASN A 35 -4.16 -28.49 22.31
N ALA A 36 -4.50 -29.74 22.02
CA ALA A 36 -5.41 -30.08 20.93
C ALA A 36 -6.83 -29.50 21.09
N ILE A 37 -7.32 -29.35 22.33
CA ILE A 37 -8.65 -28.79 22.61
C ILE A 37 -8.65 -27.30 22.29
N ASN A 38 -7.68 -26.56 22.84
CA ASN A 38 -7.57 -25.11 22.62
C ASN A 38 -7.31 -24.79 21.14
N ALA A 39 -6.48 -25.59 20.46
CA ALA A 39 -6.26 -25.46 19.02
C ALA A 39 -7.56 -25.64 18.22
N ALA A 40 -8.36 -26.66 18.55
CA ALA A 40 -9.64 -26.89 17.87
C ALA A 40 -10.65 -25.77 18.13
N MET A 41 -10.76 -25.27 19.36
CA MET A 41 -11.64 -24.14 19.69
C MET A 41 -11.27 -22.86 18.93
N MET A 42 -9.98 -22.55 18.85
CA MET A 42 -9.46 -21.43 18.07
C MET A 42 -9.80 -21.58 16.57
N ILE A 43 -9.51 -22.75 15.98
CA ILE A 43 -9.78 -23.04 14.56
C ILE A 43 -11.29 -22.98 14.24
N GLU A 44 -12.13 -23.49 15.15
CA GLU A 44 -13.59 -23.39 15.01
C GLU A 44 -14.05 -21.93 15.03
N THR A 45 -13.47 -21.11 15.90
CA THR A 45 -13.78 -19.68 16.01
C THR A 45 -13.42 -18.94 14.73
N PHE A 46 -12.22 -19.16 14.16
CA PHE A 46 -11.85 -18.58 12.87
C PHE A 46 -12.75 -19.05 11.73
N THR A 47 -13.13 -20.34 11.73
CA THR A 47 -14.07 -20.88 10.74
C THR A 47 -15.44 -20.18 10.83
N ARG A 48 -15.91 -19.90 12.05
CA ARG A 48 -17.17 -19.17 12.29
C ARG A 48 -17.08 -17.72 11.82
N LEU A 49 -15.99 -17.03 12.12
CA LEU A 49 -15.73 -15.66 11.66
C LEU A 49 -15.74 -15.56 10.13
N ARG A 50 -15.17 -16.55 9.42
CA ARG A 50 -15.22 -16.60 7.95
C ARG A 50 -16.61 -16.90 7.38
N LYS A 51 -17.39 -17.76 8.05
CA LYS A 51 -18.75 -18.11 7.61
C LYS A 51 -19.76 -16.98 7.83
N SER A 52 -19.59 -16.21 8.89
CA SER A 52 -20.50 -15.12 9.28
C SER A 52 -19.71 -13.92 9.82
N PRO A 53 -19.03 -13.16 8.95
CA PRO A 53 -18.22 -12.02 9.37
C PRO A 53 -19.09 -10.90 9.98
N PRO A 54 -18.67 -10.28 11.09
CA PRO A 54 -19.32 -9.11 11.67
C PRO A 54 -19.56 -7.97 10.67
N ASP A 55 -20.55 -7.12 10.92
CA ASP A 55 -20.85 -5.97 10.05
C ASP A 55 -19.66 -5.02 9.89
N ALA A 56 -18.86 -4.84 10.95
CA ALA A 56 -17.64 -4.03 10.91
C ALA A 56 -16.68 -4.50 9.80
N ILE A 57 -16.56 -5.80 9.55
CA ILE A 57 -15.73 -6.37 8.48
C ILE A 57 -16.38 -6.09 7.12
N ARG A 58 -17.68 -6.39 7.01
CA ARG A 58 -18.44 -6.23 5.77
C ARG A 58 -18.44 -4.77 5.30
N ASN A 59 -18.48 -3.82 6.23
CA ASN A 59 -18.46 -2.38 5.96
C ASN A 59 -17.13 -1.89 5.36
N ARG A 60 -16.01 -2.60 5.60
CA ARG A 60 -14.71 -2.24 5.00
C ARG A 60 -14.60 -2.58 3.51
N PHE A 61 -15.53 -3.38 3.00
CA PHE A 61 -15.62 -3.72 1.57
C PHE A 61 -16.83 -3.04 0.92
N PHE A 62 -17.13 -1.82 1.37
CA PHE A 62 -18.17 -0.99 0.78
C PHE A 62 -17.73 -0.49 -0.62
N PRO A 63 -18.63 -0.41 -1.61
CA PRO A 63 -20.05 -0.78 -1.58
C PRO A 63 -20.24 -2.30 -1.54
N ARG A 64 -21.32 -2.75 -0.88
CA ARG A 64 -21.60 -4.19 -0.73
C ARG A 64 -22.21 -4.71 -2.05
N ASN A 65 -21.58 -5.71 -2.66
CA ASN A 65 -22.13 -6.40 -3.82
C ASN A 65 -22.12 -7.93 -3.61
N HIS A 66 -22.71 -8.70 -4.53
CA HIS A 66 -22.75 -10.17 -4.44
C HIS A 66 -21.34 -10.80 -4.36
N SER A 67 -20.34 -10.17 -4.96
CA SER A 67 -18.95 -10.65 -4.93
C SER A 67 -18.30 -10.50 -3.55
N THR A 68 -18.69 -9.48 -2.76
CA THR A 68 -18.18 -9.22 -1.41
C THR A 68 -18.41 -10.41 -0.47
N HIS A 69 -19.56 -11.09 -0.58
CA HIS A 69 -19.85 -12.28 0.22
C HIS A 69 -18.93 -13.46 -0.12
N GLY A 70 -18.67 -13.68 -1.42
CA GLY A 70 -17.74 -14.70 -1.90
C GLY A 70 -16.30 -14.42 -1.46
N MET A 71 -15.86 -13.16 -1.49
CA MET A 71 -14.52 -12.74 -1.07
C MET A 71 -14.26 -12.98 0.41
N LEU A 72 -15.25 -12.77 1.27
CA LEU A 72 -15.12 -12.99 2.72
C LEU A 72 -15.05 -14.48 3.07
N LYS A 73 -15.89 -15.29 2.42
CA LYS A 73 -15.98 -16.73 2.70
C LYS A 73 -14.81 -17.52 2.12
N ASN A 74 -14.43 -17.23 0.88
CA ASN A 74 -13.49 -18.04 0.10
C ASN A 74 -12.16 -17.31 -0.21
N GLY A 75 -12.04 -16.03 0.15
CA GLY A 75 -10.88 -15.20 -0.16
C GLY A 75 -10.10 -14.73 1.07
N ALA A 76 -9.11 -13.89 0.82
CA ALA A 76 -8.25 -13.27 1.84
C ALA A 76 -8.84 -11.99 2.45
N ALA A 77 -10.13 -11.72 2.22
CA ALA A 77 -10.77 -10.48 2.64
C ALA A 77 -10.84 -10.34 4.17
N LEU A 78 -11.09 -11.43 4.91
CA LEU A 78 -11.16 -11.38 6.38
C LEU A 78 -9.85 -10.86 7.00
N SER A 79 -8.71 -11.39 6.57
CA SER A 79 -7.39 -10.99 7.07
C SER A 79 -7.04 -9.56 6.70
N ARG A 80 -7.42 -9.11 5.49
CA ARG A 80 -7.11 -7.75 5.01
C ARG A 80 -7.58 -6.64 5.97
N THR A 81 -8.71 -6.81 6.65
CA THR A 81 -9.24 -5.73 7.52
C THR A 81 -8.39 -5.46 8.75
N SER A 82 -7.67 -6.45 9.28
CA SER A 82 -6.89 -6.28 10.51
C SER A 82 -5.38 -6.36 10.33
N ILE A 83 -4.89 -6.94 9.22
CA ILE A 83 -3.45 -7.17 9.03
C ILE A 83 -2.87 -6.53 7.75
N THR A 84 -3.64 -5.67 7.10
CA THR A 84 -3.13 -4.78 6.03
C THR A 84 -3.52 -3.34 6.31
N ASN A 85 -2.69 -2.41 5.85
CA ASN A 85 -2.88 -0.97 5.98
C ASN A 85 -3.15 -0.30 4.61
N HIS A 86 -3.63 -1.08 3.63
CA HIS A 86 -3.94 -0.59 2.29
C HIS A 86 -5.10 0.40 2.34
N GLN A 87 -5.03 1.44 1.50
CA GLN A 87 -6.10 2.43 1.37
C GLN A 87 -7.39 1.75 0.86
N GLY A 88 -8.54 2.28 1.27
CA GLY A 88 -9.85 1.66 1.05
C GLY A 88 -10.33 0.86 2.25
N ILE A 89 -9.68 -0.27 2.56
CA ILE A 89 -10.04 -1.15 3.68
C ILE A 89 -9.42 -0.69 5.00
N GLY A 90 -8.21 -0.15 4.93
CA GLY A 90 -7.49 0.42 6.06
C GLY A 90 -8.06 1.76 6.49
N GLN A 91 -7.44 2.32 7.52
CA GLN A 91 -7.70 3.67 8.00
C GLN A 91 -6.40 4.49 7.97
N PHE A 92 -6.52 5.81 8.07
CA PHE A 92 -5.35 6.66 8.21
C PHE A 92 -5.59 7.81 9.18
N LEU A 93 -4.50 8.28 9.78
CA LEU A 93 -4.44 9.46 10.64
C LEU A 93 -3.30 10.37 10.16
N ALA A 94 -3.28 11.62 10.63
CA ALA A 94 -2.14 12.51 10.44
C ALA A 94 -1.25 12.49 11.70
N HIS A 95 0.05 12.70 11.50
CA HIS A 95 0.97 12.96 12.61
C HIS A 95 1.92 14.11 12.26
N SER A 96 2.47 14.74 13.29
CA SER A 96 3.41 15.85 13.17
C SER A 96 4.70 15.62 13.94
N GLU A 97 5.69 16.46 13.68
CA GLU A 97 6.84 16.62 14.56
C GLU A 97 6.49 17.43 15.80
N LYS A 98 6.98 16.95 16.95
CA LYS A 98 6.87 17.66 18.21
C LYS A 98 7.99 18.68 18.37
N ASP A 99 7.62 19.96 18.40
CA ASP A 99 8.53 21.05 18.81
C ASP A 99 8.59 21.15 20.35
N GLY A 100 9.10 20.11 21.03
CA GLY A 100 9.25 20.17 22.49
C GLY A 100 9.67 18.88 23.19
N THR A 101 10.35 19.02 24.34
CA THR A 101 10.79 17.92 25.21
C THR A 101 9.68 17.51 26.18
N GLN A 102 8.78 16.60 25.76
CA GLN A 102 7.94 15.87 26.72
C GLN A 102 8.39 14.42 26.87
N THR A 103 8.52 14.06 28.13
CA THR A 103 9.09 12.84 28.71
C THR A 103 8.03 11.76 28.94
N GLU A 104 7.14 11.52 27.98
CA GLU A 104 6.37 10.26 28.03
C GLU A 104 7.28 9.12 27.58
N THR A 105 7.55 8.20 28.51
CA THR A 105 8.44 7.05 28.32
C THR A 105 7.93 6.05 27.29
N GLN A 106 6.64 6.07 26.94
CA GLN A 106 6.05 5.14 25.97
C GLN A 106 5.07 5.86 25.03
N LEU A 107 5.18 5.56 23.73
CA LEU A 107 4.25 6.02 22.70
C LEU A 107 2.96 5.21 22.73
N ARG A 108 1.83 5.87 23.02
CA ARG A 108 0.47 5.30 22.92
C ARG A 108 -0.45 6.28 22.20
N ILE A 109 -1.17 5.79 21.19
CA ILE A 109 -2.12 6.55 20.38
C ILE A 109 -3.47 5.85 20.44
N ASP A 110 -4.48 6.55 20.93
CA ASP A 110 -5.85 6.05 20.98
C ASP A 110 -6.70 6.73 19.89
N ILE A 111 -7.43 5.94 19.11
CA ILE A 111 -8.42 6.43 18.16
C ILE A 111 -9.66 6.89 18.95
N ALA A 112 -10.09 8.13 18.75
CA ALA A 112 -11.32 8.65 19.32
C ALA A 112 -12.53 8.24 18.48
N GLU A 113 -12.43 8.44 17.17
CA GLU A 113 -13.51 8.13 16.24
C GLU A 113 -12.97 7.79 14.84
N GLN A 114 -13.78 7.06 14.09
CA GLN A 114 -13.54 6.75 12.68
C GLN A 114 -14.57 7.48 11.85
N THR A 115 -14.11 8.12 10.78
CA THR A 115 -14.94 8.89 9.86
C THR A 115 -14.98 8.23 8.49
N GLY A 116 -15.96 8.60 7.67
CA GLY A 116 -16.01 8.24 6.25
C GLY A 116 -15.58 9.41 5.37
N PHE A 117 -14.89 9.11 4.27
CA PHE A 117 -14.62 10.09 3.23
C PHE A 117 -14.66 9.42 1.86
N VAL A 118 -15.10 10.16 0.83
CA VAL A 118 -15.35 9.59 -0.49
C VAL A 118 -14.70 10.47 -1.56
N ILE A 119 -13.83 9.88 -2.36
CA ILE A 119 -13.15 10.54 -3.48
C ILE A 119 -13.90 10.16 -4.77
N LEU A 120 -14.18 11.15 -5.62
CA LEU A 120 -14.72 10.89 -6.96
C LEU A 120 -13.61 10.27 -7.84
N GLU A 121 -13.89 9.10 -8.43
CA GLU A 121 -12.93 8.44 -9.30
C GLU A 121 -12.85 9.11 -10.68
N ALA A 122 -11.64 9.15 -11.25
CA ALA A 122 -11.30 9.87 -12.47
C ALA A 122 -12.11 9.43 -13.68
N HIS A 123 -12.47 8.13 -13.80
CA HIS A 123 -13.28 7.66 -14.93
C HIS A 123 -14.72 8.16 -14.86
N LEU A 124 -15.30 8.27 -13.67
CA LEU A 124 -16.65 8.81 -13.50
C LEU A 124 -16.63 10.33 -13.72
N GLU A 125 -15.65 11.02 -13.14
CA GLU A 125 -15.41 12.45 -13.36
C GLU A 125 -15.27 12.78 -14.85
N HIS A 126 -14.46 12.01 -15.59
CA HIS A 126 -14.27 12.19 -17.03
C HIS A 126 -15.57 12.03 -17.83
N GLN A 127 -16.38 11.01 -17.54
CA GLN A 127 -17.66 10.79 -18.23
C GLN A 127 -18.68 11.90 -17.96
N ILE A 128 -18.78 12.36 -16.71
CA ILE A 128 -19.66 13.46 -16.31
C ILE A 128 -19.25 14.76 -17.03
N ASN A 129 -17.95 15.05 -17.08
CA ASN A 129 -17.41 16.23 -17.76
C ASN A 129 -17.65 16.19 -19.27
N LYS A 130 -17.48 15.00 -19.90
CA LYS A 130 -17.74 14.80 -21.32
C LYS A 130 -19.20 15.06 -21.71
N LEU A 131 -20.13 14.75 -20.82
CA LEU A 131 -21.56 14.99 -20.99
C LEU A 131 -22.01 16.39 -20.52
N GLN A 132 -21.06 17.30 -20.25
CA GLN A 132 -21.32 18.68 -19.83
C GLN A 132 -22.23 18.77 -18.58
N TYR A 133 -21.89 17.99 -17.54
CA TYR A 133 -22.56 18.04 -16.24
C TYR A 133 -24.06 17.67 -16.30
N PRO A 134 -24.39 16.41 -16.63
CA PRO A 134 -25.77 15.97 -16.69
C PRO A 134 -26.49 16.21 -15.36
N TYR A 135 -27.71 16.74 -15.46
CA TYR A 135 -28.50 17.20 -14.32
C TYR A 135 -28.68 16.09 -13.26
N GLY A 136 -28.40 16.41 -12.00
CA GLY A 136 -28.64 15.52 -10.87
C GLY A 136 -27.51 14.54 -10.51
N MET A 137 -26.50 14.33 -11.36
CA MET A 137 -25.40 13.39 -11.05
C MET A 137 -24.58 13.80 -9.82
N TYR A 138 -24.15 15.08 -9.76
CA TYR A 138 -23.41 15.58 -8.60
C TYR A 138 -24.22 15.55 -7.32
N SER A 139 -25.52 15.81 -7.39
CA SER A 139 -26.40 15.73 -6.23
C SER A 139 -26.47 14.29 -5.68
N LYS A 140 -26.50 13.28 -6.56
CA LYS A 140 -26.48 11.87 -6.16
C LYS A 140 -25.13 11.45 -5.58
N ILE A 141 -24.03 11.90 -6.19
CA ILE A 141 -22.69 11.69 -5.64
C ILE A 141 -22.61 12.27 -4.23
N GLN A 142 -23.07 13.51 -4.04
CA GLN A 142 -23.05 14.19 -2.76
C GLN A 142 -23.88 13.45 -1.70
N GLU A 143 -25.05 12.93 -2.08
CA GLU A 143 -25.88 12.09 -1.20
C GLU A 143 -25.11 10.85 -0.70
N VAL A 144 -24.36 10.17 -1.58
CA VAL A 144 -23.50 9.05 -1.17
C VAL A 144 -22.42 9.51 -0.19
N LYS A 145 -21.76 10.65 -0.48
CA LYS A 145 -20.69 11.18 0.37
C LYS A 145 -21.21 11.49 1.77
N GLU A 146 -22.35 12.16 1.88
CA GLU A 146 -22.96 12.56 3.15
C GLU A 146 -23.30 11.36 4.03
N TYR A 147 -24.01 10.36 3.49
CA TYR A 147 -24.39 9.18 4.27
C TYR A 147 -23.19 8.30 4.65
N PHE A 148 -22.19 8.19 3.77
CA PHE A 148 -20.97 7.44 4.09
C PHE A 148 -20.16 8.15 5.17
N ALA A 149 -20.00 9.48 5.07
CA ALA A 149 -19.28 10.29 6.05
C ALA A 149 -19.92 10.24 7.44
N SER A 150 -21.27 10.20 7.51
CA SER A 150 -22.01 10.07 8.77
C SER A 150 -22.03 8.65 9.36
N GLY A 151 -21.40 7.68 8.70
CA GLY A 151 -21.40 6.27 9.12
C GLY A 151 -22.74 5.54 8.88
N ASN A 152 -23.69 6.14 8.16
CA ASN A 152 -24.98 5.51 7.85
C ASN A 152 -24.84 4.60 6.62
N ILE A 153 -24.16 3.47 6.80
CA ILE A 153 -23.84 2.52 5.72
C ILE A 153 -25.09 2.00 4.97
N PRO A 154 -26.23 1.69 5.62
CA PRO A 154 -27.43 1.30 4.89
C PRO A 154 -27.93 2.38 3.91
N GLU A 155 -28.03 3.63 4.35
CA GLU A 155 -28.48 4.72 3.47
C GLU A 155 -27.43 5.06 2.39
N ALA A 156 -26.14 4.97 2.73
CA ALA A 156 -25.06 5.14 1.76
C ALA A 156 -25.14 4.07 0.64
N GLN A 157 -25.47 2.82 0.99
CA GLN A 157 -25.67 1.74 0.01
C GLN A 157 -26.85 2.05 -0.91
N LEU A 158 -28.00 2.46 -0.36
CA LEU A 158 -29.17 2.82 -1.16
C LEU A 158 -28.91 4.04 -2.06
N ALA A 159 -28.17 5.04 -1.56
CA ALA A 159 -27.76 6.21 -2.35
C ALA A 159 -26.81 5.80 -3.49
N TYR A 160 -25.88 4.89 -3.23
CA TYR A 160 -24.98 4.37 -4.27
C TYR A 160 -25.75 3.59 -5.35
N GLU A 161 -26.74 2.76 -4.97
CA GLU A 161 -27.61 2.09 -5.93
C GLU A 161 -28.42 3.08 -6.79
N ARG A 162 -28.91 4.18 -6.19
CA ARG A 162 -29.55 5.27 -6.94
C ARG A 162 -28.60 5.99 -7.89
N LEU A 163 -27.31 6.08 -7.55
CA LEU A 163 -26.27 6.62 -8.43
C LEU A 163 -26.00 5.69 -9.62
N LEU A 164 -25.95 4.37 -9.40
CA LEU A 164 -25.81 3.37 -10.46
C LEU A 164 -26.95 3.48 -11.48
N LEU A 165 -28.21 3.47 -11.02
CA LEU A 165 -29.39 3.56 -11.88
C LEU A 165 -29.41 4.86 -12.70
N ALA A 166 -29.08 6.00 -12.07
CA ALA A 166 -29.01 7.28 -12.78
C ALA A 166 -27.87 7.31 -13.81
N GLY A 167 -26.75 6.66 -13.50
CA GLY A 167 -25.66 6.48 -14.46
C GLY A 167 -26.12 5.69 -15.68
N GLU A 168 -26.80 4.57 -15.48
CA GLU A 168 -27.34 3.73 -16.57
C GLU A 168 -28.32 4.49 -17.46
N GLU A 169 -29.24 5.26 -16.88
CA GLU A 169 -30.20 6.10 -17.62
C GLU A 169 -29.51 7.15 -18.52
N LEU A 170 -28.34 7.63 -18.09
CA LEU A 170 -27.55 8.66 -18.79
C LEU A 170 -26.44 8.07 -19.68
N GLY A 171 -26.32 6.74 -19.76
CA GLY A 171 -25.25 6.07 -20.49
C GLY A 171 -23.86 6.24 -19.86
N ILE A 172 -23.79 6.54 -18.56
CA ILE A 172 -22.56 6.67 -17.77
C ILE A 172 -22.27 5.34 -17.08
N GLN A 173 -21.08 4.80 -17.31
CA GLN A 173 -20.58 3.63 -16.59
C GLN A 173 -19.99 4.06 -15.24
N VAL A 174 -20.82 4.02 -14.19
CA VAL A 174 -20.38 4.27 -12.81
C VAL A 174 -19.43 3.16 -12.35
N GLN A 175 -19.81 1.90 -12.59
CA GLN A 175 -18.95 0.73 -12.38
C GLN A 175 -18.31 0.29 -13.69
N ARG A 176 -17.06 -0.16 -13.62
CA ARG A 176 -16.28 -0.64 -14.79
C ARG A 176 -15.50 -1.91 -14.48
N THR A 177 -15.06 -2.57 -15.56
CA THR A 177 -14.10 -3.68 -15.46
C THR A 177 -12.67 -3.13 -15.47
N ALA A 178 -11.96 -3.26 -14.35
CA ALA A 178 -10.59 -2.77 -14.19
C ALA A 178 -9.83 -3.59 -13.15
N LYS A 179 -8.48 -3.51 -13.15
CA LYS A 179 -7.67 -4.11 -12.07
C LYS A 179 -7.83 -3.32 -10.76
N VAL A 180 -7.81 -1.98 -10.85
CA VAL A 180 -7.92 -1.01 -9.75
C VAL A 180 -8.97 0.07 -10.10
N GLY A 181 -9.62 0.69 -9.10
CA GLY A 181 -10.57 1.79 -9.32
C GLY A 181 -11.83 1.38 -10.10
N ARG A 182 -12.43 0.24 -9.71
CA ARG A 182 -13.60 -0.37 -10.39
C ARG A 182 -14.91 0.38 -10.16
N GLU A 183 -15.01 1.01 -8.99
CA GLU A 183 -16.19 1.74 -8.53
C GLU A 183 -16.10 3.20 -8.94
N GLY A 184 -17.23 3.87 -9.15
CA GLY A 184 -17.28 5.30 -9.52
C GLY A 184 -16.79 6.24 -8.42
N LEU A 185 -16.68 5.73 -7.19
CA LEU A 185 -16.29 6.44 -6.00
C LEU A 185 -15.28 5.59 -5.22
N PHE A 186 -14.23 6.23 -4.70
CA PHE A 186 -13.23 5.61 -3.85
C PHE A 186 -13.48 5.96 -2.38
N PHE A 187 -13.86 4.95 -1.60
CA PHE A 187 -14.24 5.09 -0.19
C PHE A 187 -13.01 4.90 0.69
N ILE A 188 -12.73 5.86 1.58
CA ILE A 188 -11.62 5.79 2.54
C ILE A 188 -12.12 6.08 3.96
N HIS A 189 -11.34 5.62 4.94
CA HIS A 189 -11.70 5.72 6.35
C HIS A 189 -10.67 6.52 7.15
N PRO A 190 -10.70 7.86 7.11
CA PRO A 190 -9.90 8.67 8.01
C PRO A 190 -10.33 8.46 9.47
N SER A 191 -9.38 8.56 10.39
CA SER A 191 -9.64 8.45 11.83
C SER A 191 -9.08 9.65 12.58
N ILE A 192 -9.75 10.00 13.67
CA ILE A 192 -9.37 11.10 14.55
C ILE A 192 -8.78 10.49 15.82
N SER A 193 -7.57 10.91 16.17
CA SER A 193 -6.93 10.49 17.41
C SER A 193 -7.48 11.29 18.59
N ARG A 194 -7.47 10.68 19.78
CA ARG A 194 -7.91 11.35 21.03
C ARG A 194 -7.03 12.56 21.38
N PHE A 195 -5.75 12.49 21.02
CA PHE A 195 -4.77 13.57 21.14
C PHE A 195 -3.96 13.66 19.85
N PRO A 196 -3.39 14.83 19.52
CA PRO A 196 -2.48 14.96 18.36
C PRO A 196 -1.37 13.91 18.40
N ILE A 197 -1.10 13.29 17.25
CA ILE A 197 -0.03 12.29 17.12
C ILE A 197 1.27 13.03 16.86
N GLU A 198 2.15 13.04 17.85
CA GLU A 198 3.41 13.77 17.80
C GLU A 198 4.60 12.82 17.94
N ILE A 199 5.49 12.82 16.94
CA ILE A 199 6.77 12.09 16.98
C ILE A 199 7.88 13.10 17.31
N ASP A 200 8.76 12.75 18.25
CA ASP A 200 9.82 13.63 18.71
C ASP A 200 10.91 13.83 17.65
N SER A 201 11.58 14.99 17.70
CA SER A 201 12.65 15.33 16.75
C SER A 201 13.81 14.34 16.74
N ALA A 202 14.18 13.75 17.88
CA ALA A 202 15.29 12.79 17.91
C ALA A 202 14.94 11.49 17.14
N THR A 203 13.70 11.03 17.23
CA THR A 203 13.20 9.93 16.40
C THR A 203 13.17 10.32 14.93
N HIS A 204 12.74 11.54 14.58
CA HIS A 204 12.79 12.03 13.20
C HIS A 204 14.20 12.12 12.62
N GLU A 205 15.17 12.61 13.37
CA GLU A 205 16.57 12.68 12.93
C GLU A 205 17.12 11.29 12.60
N LYS A 206 16.83 10.29 13.46
CA LYS A 206 17.20 8.89 13.20
C LYS A 206 16.53 8.33 11.94
N MET A 207 15.23 8.60 11.74
CA MET A 207 14.51 8.19 10.52
C MET A 207 15.06 8.87 9.28
N GLN A 208 15.45 10.15 9.37
CA GLN A 208 16.08 10.87 8.28
C GLN A 208 17.42 10.23 7.89
N LEU A 209 18.26 9.92 8.87
CA LEU A 209 19.53 9.23 8.64
C LEU A 209 19.30 7.86 7.99
N LYS A 210 18.32 7.10 8.49
CA LYS A 210 17.94 5.79 7.91
C LYS A 210 17.50 5.92 6.45
N GLY A 211 16.67 6.90 6.12
CA GLY A 211 16.24 7.14 4.73
C GLY A 211 17.41 7.47 3.80
N ASN A 212 18.41 8.22 4.27
CA ASN A 212 19.62 8.48 3.47
C ASN A 212 20.46 7.20 3.27
N GLN A 213 20.60 6.37 4.31
CA GLN A 213 21.28 5.06 4.20
C GLN A 213 20.57 4.10 3.24
N LEU A 214 19.24 4.08 3.24
CA LEU A 214 18.46 3.22 2.34
C LEU A 214 18.67 3.57 0.88
N VAL A 215 18.88 4.86 0.53
CA VAL A 215 19.19 5.24 -0.85
C VAL A 215 20.55 4.69 -1.28
N GLU A 216 21.53 4.65 -0.39
CA GLU A 216 22.84 4.05 -0.67
C GLU A 216 22.71 2.54 -0.90
N ILE A 217 22.00 1.84 -0.03
CA ILE A 217 21.71 0.39 -0.15
C ILE A 217 20.92 0.11 -1.44
N MET A 218 19.95 0.94 -1.77
CA MET A 218 19.12 0.82 -2.98
C MET A 218 19.97 0.90 -4.25
N VAL A 219 20.94 1.82 -4.30
CA VAL A 219 21.88 1.93 -5.42
C VAL A 219 22.76 0.69 -5.52
N GLU A 220 23.23 0.15 -4.39
CA GLU A 220 24.02 -1.10 -4.39
C GLU A 220 23.22 -2.29 -4.93
N ILE A 221 21.98 -2.48 -4.47
CA ILE A 221 21.10 -3.55 -4.96
C ILE A 221 20.78 -3.34 -6.45
N ALA A 222 20.43 -2.12 -6.86
CA ALA A 222 20.13 -1.80 -8.25
C ALA A 222 21.32 -2.12 -9.18
N ASN A 223 22.55 -1.81 -8.76
CA ASN A 223 23.76 -2.15 -9.49
C ASN A 223 23.97 -3.67 -9.63
N GLN A 224 23.64 -4.44 -8.59
CA GLN A 224 23.68 -5.91 -8.67
C GLN A 224 22.61 -6.45 -9.63
N LYS A 225 21.36 -5.97 -9.51
CA LYS A 225 20.25 -6.34 -10.41
C LYS A 225 20.57 -5.98 -11.85
N GLN A 226 21.21 -4.85 -12.08
CA GLN A 226 21.63 -4.42 -13.41
C GLN A 226 22.66 -5.37 -14.03
N LYS A 227 23.70 -5.74 -13.28
CA LYS A 227 24.73 -6.70 -13.73
C LYS A 227 24.11 -8.07 -14.05
N GLN A 228 23.22 -8.54 -13.17
CA GLN A 228 22.49 -9.79 -13.38
C GLN A 228 21.62 -9.72 -14.64
N PHE A 229 20.84 -8.65 -14.79
CA PHE A 229 19.97 -8.45 -15.94
C PHE A 229 20.74 -8.36 -17.25
N ALA A 230 21.88 -7.66 -17.27
CA ALA A 230 22.76 -7.56 -18.43
C ALA A 230 23.32 -8.94 -18.81
N PHE A 231 23.77 -9.72 -17.82
CA PHE A 231 24.24 -11.09 -18.03
C PHE A 231 23.14 -12.00 -18.61
N ASP A 232 21.95 -12.01 -18.00
CA ASP A 232 20.82 -12.84 -18.40
C ASP A 232 20.33 -12.52 -19.83
N HIS A 233 20.52 -11.27 -20.27
CA HIS A 233 20.13 -10.79 -21.60
C HIS A 233 21.28 -10.69 -22.60
N GLN A 234 22.49 -11.12 -22.23
CA GLN A 234 23.69 -11.05 -23.09
C GLN A 234 23.99 -9.61 -23.59
N LEU A 235 23.74 -8.63 -22.73
CA LEU A 235 23.98 -7.21 -22.99
C LEU A 235 25.28 -6.75 -22.31
N PRO A 236 25.95 -5.71 -22.82
CA PRO A 236 27.15 -5.18 -22.19
C PRO A 236 26.81 -4.58 -20.81
N THR A 237 27.68 -4.82 -19.82
CA THR A 237 27.60 -4.15 -18.53
C THR A 237 28.24 -2.77 -18.64
N PRO A 238 27.52 -1.67 -18.32
CA PRO A 238 28.12 -0.34 -18.33
C PRO A 238 29.22 -0.24 -17.27
N LEU A 239 30.38 0.30 -17.65
CA LEU A 239 31.56 0.45 -16.78
C LEU A 239 31.45 1.65 -15.83
N ASN A 240 30.72 2.71 -16.21
CA ASN A 240 30.54 3.95 -15.47
C ASN A 240 29.09 4.44 -15.65
N LYS A 241 28.15 3.92 -14.85
CA LYS A 241 26.75 4.33 -14.95
C LYS A 241 26.51 5.68 -14.26
N ILE A 242 25.69 6.51 -14.88
CA ILE A 242 25.14 7.70 -14.22
C ILE A 242 23.93 7.27 -13.38
N ASP A 243 24.05 7.39 -12.06
CA ASP A 243 22.93 7.11 -11.16
C ASP A 243 21.94 8.28 -11.17
N TYR A 244 20.68 7.97 -11.50
CA TYR A 244 19.55 8.89 -11.38
C TYR A 244 18.76 8.55 -10.11
N PRO A 245 19.11 9.12 -8.95
CA PRO A 245 18.46 8.77 -7.69
C PRO A 245 17.00 9.30 -7.67
N PRO A 246 16.13 8.79 -6.78
CA PRO A 246 14.76 9.28 -6.66
C PRO A 246 14.73 10.76 -6.27
N LEU A 247 13.88 11.56 -6.90
CA LEU A 247 13.69 12.98 -6.49
C LEU A 247 12.88 13.07 -5.20
N TYR A 248 11.96 12.13 -5.02
CA TYR A 248 11.20 11.92 -3.80
C TYR A 248 10.82 10.45 -3.65
N PHE A 249 10.57 10.03 -2.43
CA PHE A 249 10.13 8.69 -2.09
C PHE A 249 9.42 8.68 -0.74
N GLN A 250 8.75 7.58 -0.42
CA GLN A 250 8.04 7.42 0.86
C GLN A 250 8.60 6.22 1.61
N ILE A 251 8.69 6.31 2.94
CA ILE A 251 9.04 5.17 3.78
C ILE A 251 7.92 4.95 4.80
N ASP A 252 7.47 3.70 4.90
CA ASP A 252 6.58 3.24 5.96
C ASP A 252 7.43 2.66 7.11
N PHE A 253 7.45 3.32 8.26
CA PHE A 253 8.14 2.87 9.46
C PHE A 253 7.19 2.16 10.42
N LEU A 254 7.60 1.02 10.96
CA LEU A 254 6.99 0.42 12.14
C LEU A 254 7.63 1.05 13.37
N ILE A 255 6.87 1.81 14.17
CA ILE A 255 7.36 2.44 15.40
C ILE A 255 6.85 1.65 16.61
N ASN A 256 7.76 1.29 17.51
CA ASN A 256 7.46 0.60 18.76
C ASN A 256 7.17 1.60 19.91
N LYS A 257 6.65 1.09 21.03
CA LYS A 257 6.34 1.91 22.23
C LYS A 257 7.56 2.67 22.77
N ASP A 258 8.75 2.08 22.66
CA ASP A 258 10.03 2.68 23.08
C ASP A 258 10.63 3.63 22.05
N ARG A 259 9.92 3.90 20.94
CA ARG A 259 10.33 4.73 19.80
C ARG A 259 11.49 4.15 18.98
N SER A 260 11.89 2.90 19.22
CA SER A 260 12.63 2.15 18.21
C SER A 260 11.75 1.96 16.97
N PHE A 261 12.38 1.81 15.80
CA PHE A 261 11.65 1.63 14.57
C PHE A 261 12.33 0.65 13.63
N ALA A 262 11.54 0.09 12.71
CA ALA A 262 12.00 -0.72 11.59
C ALA A 262 11.37 -0.21 10.28
N VAL A 263 12.10 -0.35 9.18
CA VAL A 263 11.58 -0.05 7.84
C VAL A 263 10.64 -1.16 7.41
N SER A 264 9.35 -0.85 7.25
CA SER A 264 8.36 -1.81 6.78
C SER A 264 8.35 -1.90 5.26
N ASP A 265 8.33 -0.76 4.59
CA ASP A 265 8.23 -0.66 3.14
C ASP A 265 8.79 0.68 2.63
N VAL A 266 9.21 0.72 1.37
CA VAL A 266 9.71 1.93 0.68
C VAL A 266 8.95 2.09 -0.63
N GLY A 267 8.45 3.28 -0.93
CA GLY A 267 7.71 3.62 -2.15
C GLY A 267 8.49 4.54 -3.09
N LEU A 268 8.68 4.16 -4.36
CA LEU A 268 9.60 4.80 -5.31
C LEU A 268 8.99 5.19 -6.69
N PRO A 269 8.50 6.43 -6.84
CA PRO A 269 7.74 7.15 -5.82
C PRO A 269 6.38 6.47 -5.60
N ASP A 270 5.84 6.58 -4.39
CA ASP A 270 4.46 6.15 -4.09
C ASP A 270 3.56 7.39 -3.92
N VAL A 271 2.25 7.21 -4.16
CA VAL A 271 1.28 8.31 -4.22
C VAL A 271 1.02 8.91 -2.82
N GLY A 272 1.13 10.23 -2.74
CA GLY A 272 0.81 10.99 -1.52
C GLY A 272 0.62 12.48 -1.73
N LEU A 273 1.21 13.06 -2.79
CA LEU A 273 1.01 14.46 -3.15
C LEU A 273 -0.41 14.71 -3.69
N PHE A 274 -1.10 13.68 -4.18
CA PHE A 274 -2.51 13.75 -4.62
C PHE A 274 -3.45 14.34 -3.56
N LEU A 275 -3.13 14.24 -2.27
CA LEU A 275 -3.94 14.81 -1.18
C LEU A 275 -4.11 16.33 -1.31
N THR A 276 -3.16 17.00 -1.97
CA THR A 276 -3.27 18.43 -2.27
C THR A 276 -4.35 18.76 -3.29
N ALA A 277 -4.75 17.80 -4.14
CA ALA A 277 -5.83 17.90 -5.11
C ALA A 277 -7.22 17.60 -4.54
N ILE A 278 -7.29 17.08 -3.31
CA ILE A 278 -8.55 16.68 -2.69
C ILE A 278 -9.11 17.85 -1.88
N GLU A 279 -10.39 18.14 -2.10
CA GLU A 279 -11.17 19.02 -1.23
C GLU A 279 -11.51 18.26 0.05
N SER A 280 -11.21 18.83 1.22
CA SER A 280 -11.39 18.13 2.49
C SER A 280 -12.86 17.97 2.89
N GLU A 281 -13.77 18.75 2.30
CA GLU A 281 -15.23 18.69 2.56
C GLU A 281 -15.57 18.71 4.06
N GLY A 282 -14.77 19.43 4.86
CA GLY A 282 -14.92 19.51 6.33
C GLY A 282 -14.34 18.32 7.11
N ASN A 283 -13.74 17.32 6.46
CA ASN A 283 -13.05 16.22 7.13
C ASN A 283 -11.68 16.67 7.67
N GLN A 284 -11.56 16.75 9.00
CA GLN A 284 -10.36 17.23 9.68
C GLN A 284 -9.10 16.41 9.35
N THR A 285 -9.18 15.08 9.40
CA THR A 285 -8.01 14.22 9.15
C THR A 285 -7.49 14.34 7.72
N VAL A 286 -8.39 14.52 6.73
CA VAL A 286 -8.00 14.77 5.34
C VAL A 286 -7.30 16.12 5.21
N GLU A 287 -7.82 17.16 5.87
CA GLU A 287 -7.22 18.49 5.88
C GLU A 287 -5.82 18.50 6.53
N GLU A 288 -5.67 17.84 7.68
CA GLU A 288 -4.37 17.68 8.34
C GLU A 288 -3.38 16.93 7.45
N ALA A 289 -3.80 15.80 6.87
CA ALA A 289 -2.96 15.03 5.95
C ALA A 289 -2.54 15.85 4.72
N LYS A 290 -3.43 16.67 4.16
CA LYS A 290 -3.13 17.60 3.07
C LYS A 290 -2.07 18.62 3.46
N GLN A 291 -2.14 19.19 4.65
CA GLN A 291 -1.14 20.14 5.16
C GLN A 291 0.25 19.51 5.27
N THR A 292 0.35 18.22 5.67
CA THR A 292 1.65 17.53 5.78
C THR A 292 2.40 17.41 4.45
N VAL A 293 1.69 17.30 3.33
CA VAL A 293 2.28 17.11 2.00
C VAL A 293 2.36 18.40 1.17
N ALA A 294 1.57 19.42 1.48
CA ALA A 294 1.52 20.67 0.71
C ALA A 294 2.88 21.36 0.62
N GLY A 295 3.63 21.44 1.73
CA GLY A 295 4.98 22.01 1.73
C GLY A 295 5.99 21.17 0.93
N ARG A 296 5.76 19.86 0.80
CA ARG A 296 6.64 18.95 0.05
C ARG A 296 6.40 19.02 -1.44
N LEU A 297 5.14 19.19 -1.87
CA LEU A 297 4.79 19.35 -3.28
C LEU A 297 5.65 20.41 -3.98
N ASN A 298 5.75 21.61 -3.38
CA ASN A 298 6.56 22.70 -3.95
C ASN A 298 8.04 22.33 -4.04
N LYS A 299 8.59 21.63 -3.04
CA LYS A 299 9.99 21.23 -3.04
C LYS A 299 10.28 20.16 -4.08
N VAL A 300 9.40 19.16 -4.21
CA VAL A 300 9.50 18.12 -5.24
C VAL A 300 9.41 18.73 -6.64
N SER A 301 8.43 19.61 -6.87
CA SER A 301 8.30 20.33 -8.14
C SER A 301 9.55 21.14 -8.46
N LEU A 302 10.16 21.80 -7.46
CA LEU A 302 11.39 22.56 -7.64
C LEU A 302 12.61 21.66 -7.89
N SER A 303 12.68 20.48 -7.28
CA SER A 303 13.71 19.48 -7.58
C SER A 303 13.62 18.99 -9.02
N ILE A 304 12.40 18.68 -9.50
CA ILE A 304 12.16 18.30 -10.90
C ILE A 304 12.56 19.44 -11.84
N PHE A 305 12.14 20.67 -11.53
CA PHE A 305 12.50 21.87 -12.30
C PHE A 305 14.02 22.05 -12.40
N ASN A 306 14.74 21.99 -11.27
CA ASN A 306 16.18 22.14 -11.24
C ASN A 306 16.89 21.06 -12.06
N LYS A 307 16.39 19.81 -12.04
CA LYS A 307 16.93 18.73 -12.86
C LYS A 307 16.66 18.91 -14.35
N ALA A 308 15.47 19.38 -14.72
CA ALA A 308 15.18 19.70 -16.12
C ALA A 308 16.13 20.78 -16.65
N ILE A 309 16.44 21.80 -15.84
CA ILE A 309 17.43 22.84 -16.19
C ILE A 309 18.85 22.29 -16.24
N GLU A 310 19.27 21.50 -15.26
CA GLU A 310 20.60 20.87 -15.18
C GLU A 310 20.90 20.02 -16.42
N TYR A 311 19.91 19.28 -16.91
CA TYR A 311 20.04 18.43 -18.09
C TYR A 311 19.72 19.13 -19.41
N GLY A 312 19.31 20.41 -19.38
CA GLY A 312 18.92 21.16 -20.58
C GLY A 312 17.69 20.58 -21.28
N SER A 313 16.84 19.84 -20.56
CA SER A 313 15.62 19.25 -21.09
C SER A 313 14.63 20.35 -21.49
N LYS A 314 13.73 20.06 -22.45
CA LYS A 314 12.65 20.94 -22.89
C LYS A 314 11.28 20.40 -22.48
N THR A 315 11.19 19.07 -22.34
CA THR A 315 9.97 18.36 -21.98
C THR A 315 10.19 17.55 -20.72
N ILE A 316 9.18 17.50 -19.85
CA ILE A 316 9.15 16.62 -18.68
C ILE A 316 8.06 15.58 -18.89
N SER A 317 8.43 14.31 -18.96
CA SER A 317 7.51 13.20 -19.21
C SER A 317 7.29 12.38 -17.94
N PHE A 318 6.05 12.29 -17.49
CA PHE A 318 5.63 11.40 -16.40
C PHE A 318 5.35 10.01 -16.97
N ILE A 319 6.17 9.03 -16.59
CA ILE A 319 6.11 7.65 -17.08
C ILE A 319 5.29 6.82 -16.10
N THR A 320 4.12 6.34 -16.52
CA THR A 320 3.20 5.54 -15.69
C THR A 320 2.67 4.31 -16.46
N ARG A 321 1.83 3.49 -15.83
CA ARG A 321 1.21 2.32 -16.45
C ARG A 321 0.26 2.74 -17.56
N LYS A 322 0.27 1.99 -18.66
CA LYS A 322 -0.68 2.18 -19.78
C LYS A 322 -2.15 2.25 -19.35
N SER A 323 -2.56 1.45 -18.37
CA SER A 323 -3.94 1.45 -17.88
C SER A 323 -4.34 2.73 -17.13
N VAL A 324 -3.39 3.44 -16.54
CA VAL A 324 -3.63 4.76 -15.90
C VAL A 324 -3.99 5.79 -16.96
N ILE A 325 -3.34 5.72 -18.12
CA ILE A 325 -3.53 6.67 -19.23
C ILE A 325 -4.80 6.33 -20.03
N GLU A 326 -4.89 5.10 -20.53
CA GLU A 326 -5.94 4.73 -21.49
C GLU A 326 -7.29 4.46 -20.81
N ASN A 327 -7.25 3.89 -19.60
CA ASN A 327 -8.45 3.47 -18.91
C ASN A 327 -8.77 4.38 -17.72
N LEU A 328 -7.91 5.32 -17.33
CA LEU A 328 -8.04 6.07 -16.07
C LEU A 328 -8.05 5.14 -14.84
N GLU A 329 -7.29 4.04 -14.86
CA GLU A 329 -7.06 3.19 -13.69
C GLU A 329 -6.17 3.93 -12.68
N ASP A 330 -6.58 4.00 -11.40
CA ASP A 330 -5.84 4.67 -10.31
C ASP A 330 -5.97 6.20 -10.25
N THR A 331 -7.10 6.67 -9.71
CA THR A 331 -7.38 8.10 -9.52
C THR A 331 -6.33 8.83 -8.67
N LEU A 332 -5.70 8.14 -7.71
CA LEU A 332 -4.74 8.78 -6.81
C LEU A 332 -3.46 9.12 -7.56
N GLU A 333 -2.97 8.20 -8.39
CA GLU A 333 -1.83 8.44 -9.27
C GLU A 333 -2.12 9.54 -10.30
N ILE A 334 -3.30 9.51 -10.93
CA ILE A 334 -3.73 10.54 -11.89
C ILE A 334 -3.73 11.93 -11.23
N LYS A 335 -4.34 12.07 -10.05
CA LYS A 335 -4.38 13.35 -9.33
C LYS A 335 -2.98 13.81 -8.89
N GLU A 336 -2.07 12.91 -8.53
CA GLU A 336 -0.68 13.26 -8.23
C GLU A 336 0.05 13.84 -9.45
N ILE A 337 -0.05 13.16 -10.60
CA ILE A 337 0.57 13.60 -11.85
C ILE A 337 0.03 14.97 -12.25
N GLU A 338 -1.29 15.17 -12.25
CA GLU A 338 -1.92 16.44 -12.65
C GLU A 338 -1.49 17.62 -11.77
N VAL A 339 -1.33 17.43 -10.46
CA VAL A 339 -0.85 18.50 -9.57
C VAL A 339 0.60 18.86 -9.88
N LEU A 340 1.48 17.87 -10.08
CA LEU A 340 2.89 18.11 -10.41
C LEU A 340 3.02 18.81 -11.77
N ARG A 341 2.28 18.34 -12.78
CA ARG A 341 2.21 18.98 -14.11
C ARG A 341 1.76 20.42 -14.01
N GLY A 342 0.66 20.70 -13.30
CA GLY A 342 0.14 22.05 -13.16
C GLY A 342 1.09 23.04 -12.48
N LEU A 343 2.04 22.57 -11.65
CA LEU A 343 3.10 23.41 -11.10
C LEU A 343 4.27 23.59 -12.08
N LEU A 344 4.70 22.53 -12.76
CA LEU A 344 5.81 22.58 -13.71
C LEU A 344 5.46 23.39 -14.97
N GLU A 345 4.24 23.28 -15.49
CA GLU A 345 3.79 24.04 -16.67
C GLU A 345 3.79 25.55 -16.41
N LYS A 346 3.51 25.99 -15.17
CA LYS A 346 3.62 27.40 -14.77
C LYS A 346 5.06 27.92 -14.82
N THR A 347 6.05 27.05 -14.83
CA THR A 347 7.47 27.40 -14.98
C THR A 347 7.94 27.43 -16.44
N GLY A 348 7.06 27.08 -17.39
CA GLY A 348 7.33 27.14 -18.84
C GLY A 348 7.77 25.84 -19.49
N PHE A 349 7.90 24.75 -18.73
CA PHE A 349 8.17 23.42 -19.29
C PHE A 349 6.93 22.82 -19.95
N GLN A 350 7.14 22.10 -21.05
CA GLN A 350 6.11 21.22 -21.61
C GLN A 350 6.06 19.93 -20.78
N THR A 351 4.86 19.47 -20.42
CA THR A 351 4.70 18.21 -19.69
C THR A 351 3.81 17.24 -20.43
N ASN A 352 4.18 15.96 -20.40
CA ASN A 352 3.41 14.87 -21.00
C ASN A 352 3.26 13.70 -20.02
N ILE A 353 2.23 12.89 -20.23
CA ILE A 353 2.02 11.62 -19.52
C ILE A 353 2.17 10.51 -20.56
N ILE A 354 3.09 9.58 -20.32
CA ILE A 354 3.44 8.53 -21.27
C ILE A 354 3.52 7.16 -20.58
N SER A 355 3.33 6.09 -21.34
CA SER A 355 3.51 4.72 -20.84
C SER A 355 4.98 4.29 -20.81
N GLU A 356 5.26 3.16 -20.16
CA GLU A 356 6.59 2.54 -20.18
C GLU A 356 7.05 2.18 -21.60
N GLU A 357 6.10 1.87 -22.50
CA GLU A 357 6.37 1.57 -23.92
C GLU A 357 6.73 2.85 -24.69
N GLN A 358 5.99 3.94 -24.46
CA GLN A 358 6.24 5.23 -25.10
C GLN A 358 7.54 5.90 -24.61
N ALA A 359 7.98 5.57 -23.39
CA ALA A 359 9.27 6.03 -22.87
C ALA A 359 10.47 5.54 -23.72
N LEU A 360 10.29 4.52 -24.56
CA LEU A 360 11.29 4.03 -25.51
C LEU A 360 11.54 4.97 -26.70
N ASP A 361 10.71 5.99 -26.88
CA ASP A 361 10.87 6.99 -27.95
C ASP A 361 11.41 8.34 -27.43
N MET A 362 11.66 8.46 -26.11
CA MET A 362 12.22 9.66 -25.51
C MET A 362 13.63 9.96 -26.05
N THR A 363 13.95 11.25 -26.09
CA THR A 363 15.19 11.83 -26.60
C THR A 363 15.98 12.50 -25.49
N PRO A 364 17.26 12.88 -25.71
CA PRO A 364 18.06 13.59 -24.70
C PRO A 364 17.49 14.97 -24.31
N ASP A 365 16.57 15.53 -25.11
CA ASP A 365 15.85 16.76 -24.77
C ASP A 365 14.72 16.52 -23.73
N ASP A 366 14.47 15.28 -23.32
CA ASP A 366 13.40 14.91 -22.39
C ASP A 366 13.94 14.56 -21.00
N LEU A 367 13.19 14.90 -19.96
CA LEU A 367 13.39 14.40 -18.59
C LEU A 367 12.25 13.42 -18.24
N GLY A 368 12.58 12.19 -17.86
CA GLY A 368 11.62 11.21 -17.39
C GLY A 368 11.43 11.24 -15.88
N ILE A 369 10.19 11.30 -15.42
CA ILE A 369 9.80 11.06 -14.04
C ILE A 369 9.05 9.73 -13.99
N LEU A 370 9.70 8.70 -13.46
CA LEU A 370 9.14 7.37 -13.36
C LEU A 370 8.19 7.30 -12.17
N MET A 371 6.93 6.98 -12.44
CA MET A 371 5.85 6.86 -11.45
C MET A 371 5.64 5.38 -11.06
N ASN A 372 4.47 5.02 -10.56
CA ASN A 372 4.16 3.69 -10.02
C ASN A 372 3.92 2.67 -11.15
N VAL A 373 5.02 2.20 -11.76
CA VAL A 373 5.02 1.25 -12.88
C VAL A 373 5.08 -0.21 -12.41
N ASP A 374 4.52 -1.12 -13.21
CA ASP A 374 4.58 -2.56 -12.93
C ASP A 374 5.93 -3.12 -13.41
N THR A 375 6.79 -3.48 -12.45
CA THR A 375 8.15 -4.00 -12.73
C THR A 375 8.15 -5.34 -13.47
N SER A 376 7.02 -6.07 -13.47
CA SER A 376 6.85 -7.33 -14.21
C SER A 376 6.32 -7.13 -15.65
N SER A 377 5.94 -5.90 -16.01
CA SER A 377 5.34 -5.62 -17.32
C SER A 377 6.37 -5.72 -18.47
N PRO A 378 5.97 -6.18 -19.68
CA PRO A 378 6.85 -6.19 -20.83
C PRO A 378 7.43 -4.81 -21.19
N GLY A 379 6.63 -3.75 -21.03
CA GLY A 379 7.07 -2.36 -21.25
C GLY A 379 8.23 -1.98 -20.34
N PHE A 380 8.12 -2.27 -19.04
CA PHE A 380 9.19 -2.04 -18.08
C PHE A 380 10.46 -2.85 -18.39
N GLN A 381 10.31 -4.12 -18.79
CA GLN A 381 11.45 -4.97 -19.17
C GLN A 381 12.19 -4.41 -20.40
N ASN A 382 11.47 -3.84 -21.36
CA ASN A 382 12.08 -3.16 -22.51
C ASN A 382 12.76 -1.85 -22.11
N LEU A 383 12.18 -1.10 -21.17
CA LEU A 383 12.80 0.10 -20.62
C LEU A 383 14.14 -0.23 -19.94
N LEU A 384 14.22 -1.31 -19.15
CA LEU A 384 15.47 -1.79 -18.55
C LEU A 384 16.54 -2.12 -19.62
N LYS A 385 16.15 -2.81 -20.71
CA LYS A 385 17.07 -3.12 -21.81
C LYS A 385 17.60 -1.86 -22.47
N ARG A 386 16.73 -0.88 -22.76
CA ARG A 386 17.15 0.40 -23.33
C ARG A 386 18.14 1.11 -22.41
N ARG A 387 17.85 1.15 -21.10
CA ARG A 387 18.73 1.78 -20.09
C ARG A 387 20.13 1.17 -20.01
N LEU A 388 20.32 -0.10 -20.38
CA LEU A 388 21.66 -0.70 -20.43
C LEU A 388 22.51 -0.22 -21.60
N VAL A 389 21.86 0.22 -22.69
CA VAL A 389 22.52 0.54 -23.96
C VAL A 389 22.59 2.05 -24.18
N GLU A 390 21.58 2.79 -23.72
CA GLU A 390 21.42 4.21 -23.93
C GLU A 390 21.04 4.91 -22.61
N GLU A 391 21.97 5.74 -22.11
CA GLU A 391 21.81 6.51 -20.88
C GLU A 391 21.50 7.99 -21.11
N SER A 392 21.43 8.42 -22.37
CA SER A 392 21.31 9.83 -22.78
C SER A 392 20.05 10.52 -22.28
N VAL A 393 18.99 9.77 -21.99
CA VAL A 393 17.74 10.27 -21.42
C VAL A 393 17.79 10.16 -19.89
N PRO A 394 17.75 11.27 -19.13
CA PRO A 394 17.66 11.22 -17.67
C PRO A 394 16.27 10.73 -17.24
N ILE A 395 16.20 9.65 -16.45
CA ILE A 395 14.95 9.12 -15.89
C ILE A 395 15.11 8.98 -14.38
N HIS A 396 14.24 9.64 -13.62
CA HIS A 396 14.27 9.63 -12.15
C HIS A 396 13.04 8.95 -11.53
N PRO A 397 13.23 8.02 -10.59
CA PRO A 397 14.47 7.27 -10.35
C PRO A 397 14.88 6.44 -11.58
N ASP A 398 16.16 6.03 -11.64
CA ASP A 398 16.61 5.02 -12.60
C ASP A 398 15.74 3.75 -12.45
N PRO A 399 15.22 3.16 -13.55
CA PRO A 399 14.33 2.01 -13.47
C PRO A 399 14.87 0.82 -12.66
N PHE A 400 16.19 0.61 -12.60
CA PHE A 400 16.76 -0.47 -11.78
C PHE A 400 16.58 -0.26 -10.28
N LEU A 401 16.40 0.98 -9.81
CA LEU A 401 16.13 1.28 -8.40
C LEU A 401 14.78 0.71 -7.94
N LEU A 402 13.79 0.64 -8.83
CA LEU A 402 12.47 0.04 -8.50
C LEU A 402 12.58 -1.46 -8.21
N LEU A 403 13.57 -2.15 -8.80
CA LEU A 403 13.78 -3.57 -8.54
C LEU A 403 14.29 -3.85 -7.12
N ALA A 404 14.85 -2.85 -6.44
CA ALA A 404 15.31 -2.98 -5.05
C ALA A 404 14.17 -2.84 -4.04
N GLN A 405 13.01 -2.31 -4.43
CA GLN A 405 11.94 -1.88 -3.51
C GLN A 405 11.55 -2.95 -2.48
N ASN A 406 11.30 -4.19 -2.94
CA ASN A 406 10.89 -5.29 -2.08
C ASN A 406 11.98 -5.79 -1.12
N GLU A 407 13.24 -5.44 -1.36
CA GLU A 407 14.39 -5.80 -0.53
C GLU A 407 14.73 -4.71 0.50
N LEU A 408 14.17 -3.50 0.36
CA LEU A 408 14.38 -2.38 1.27
C LEU A 408 13.44 -2.43 2.47
N THR A 409 13.46 -3.55 3.19
CA THR A 409 12.69 -3.77 4.41
C THR A 409 13.58 -4.37 5.48
N GLU A 410 13.28 -4.06 6.74
CA GLU A 410 13.90 -4.68 7.92
C GLU A 410 13.02 -5.78 8.49
N LEU A 411 11.88 -6.06 7.85
CA LEU A 411 10.98 -7.13 8.26
C LEU A 411 11.54 -8.51 7.89
N PRO A 412 11.38 -9.53 8.75
CA PRO A 412 11.81 -10.89 8.45
C PRO A 412 11.17 -11.40 7.16
N GLN A 413 11.98 -11.97 6.27
CA GLN A 413 11.49 -12.49 4.99
C GLN A 413 12.25 -13.74 4.55
N VAL A 414 11.54 -14.65 3.89
CA VAL A 414 12.08 -15.91 3.38
C VAL A 414 11.48 -16.22 2.02
N THR A 415 12.30 -16.72 1.10
CA THR A 415 11.81 -17.26 -0.18
C THR A 415 11.29 -18.67 0.05
N VAL A 416 10.03 -18.90 -0.32
CA VAL A 416 9.35 -20.20 -0.19
C VAL A 416 9.35 -20.88 -1.55
N SER A 417 10.12 -21.96 -1.66
CA SER A 417 10.23 -22.75 -2.87
C SER A 417 8.93 -23.49 -3.22
N LYS A 418 8.78 -23.87 -4.49
CA LYS A 418 7.68 -24.74 -4.96
C LYS A 418 7.48 -25.99 -4.11
N GLU A 419 8.57 -26.66 -3.72
CA GLU A 419 8.53 -27.84 -2.85
C GLU A 419 7.90 -27.54 -1.48
N SER A 420 8.23 -26.39 -0.90
CA SER A 420 7.67 -25.95 0.38
C SER A 420 6.19 -25.53 0.24
N ILE A 421 5.82 -24.89 -0.87
CA ILE A 421 4.42 -24.59 -1.21
C ILE A 421 3.62 -25.89 -1.31
N ASP A 422 4.12 -26.88 -2.04
CA ASP A 422 3.44 -28.16 -2.22
C ASP A 422 3.37 -28.97 -0.92
N LEU A 423 4.40 -28.90 -0.08
CA LEU A 423 4.39 -29.49 1.28
C LEU A 423 3.30 -28.85 2.16
N LEU A 424 3.22 -27.52 2.20
CA LEU A 424 2.18 -26.79 2.93
C LEU A 424 0.79 -27.15 2.41
N ARG A 425 0.61 -27.23 1.09
CA ARG A 425 -0.65 -27.68 0.47
C ARG A 425 -0.99 -29.12 0.83
N GLY A 426 0.01 -29.99 0.92
CA GLY A 426 -0.11 -31.39 1.34
C GLY A 426 -0.75 -31.57 2.72
N VAL A 427 -0.55 -30.62 3.65
CA VAL A 427 -1.19 -30.62 4.98
C VAL A 427 -2.72 -30.55 4.89
N PHE A 428 -3.24 -29.93 3.82
CA PHE A 428 -4.69 -29.74 3.62
C PHE A 428 -5.36 -30.83 2.77
N SER A 429 -4.59 -31.58 1.96
CA SER A 429 -5.13 -32.63 1.08
C SER A 429 -5.15 -34.03 1.71
N THR A 430 -4.32 -34.30 2.71
CA THR A 430 -4.08 -35.65 3.26
C THR A 430 -5.12 -36.15 4.29
N THR A 431 -6.26 -35.47 4.46
CA THR A 431 -7.21 -35.82 5.54
C THR A 431 -8.67 -35.66 5.11
N GLU A 432 -9.12 -36.48 4.16
CA GLU A 432 -10.55 -36.68 3.95
C GLU A 432 -11.16 -37.58 5.04
N LYS A 433 -12.32 -37.17 5.56
CA LYS A 433 -13.29 -37.95 6.37
C LYS A 433 -13.00 -38.10 7.87
N THR A 434 -13.16 -37.00 8.63
CA THR A 434 -13.91 -36.90 9.91
C THR A 434 -13.57 -35.57 10.61
N ASP A 435 -14.59 -34.86 11.11
CA ASP A 435 -14.45 -33.67 11.97
C ASP A 435 -13.92 -34.09 13.35
N ASN A 436 -12.60 -34.31 13.45
CA ASN A 436 -11.95 -34.70 14.69
C ASN A 436 -11.05 -33.57 15.21
N ILE A 437 -11.24 -33.17 16.47
CA ILE A 437 -10.41 -32.20 17.21
C ILE A 437 -8.91 -32.47 17.02
N THR A 438 -8.51 -33.75 17.02
CA THR A 438 -7.11 -34.16 16.82
C THR A 438 -6.58 -33.77 15.44
N LYS A 439 -7.41 -33.74 14.40
CA LYS A 439 -7.01 -33.39 13.03
C LYS A 439 -6.58 -31.93 12.94
N SER A 440 -7.43 -31.02 13.42
CA SER A 440 -7.16 -29.58 13.38
C SER A 440 -5.88 -29.23 14.15
N ALA A 441 -5.66 -29.87 15.30
CA ALA A 441 -4.43 -29.72 16.08
C ALA A 441 -3.18 -30.24 15.33
N VAL A 442 -3.28 -31.40 14.68
CA VAL A 442 -2.16 -31.97 13.88
C VAL A 442 -1.83 -31.09 12.68
N GLN A 443 -2.84 -30.56 11.98
CA GLN A 443 -2.64 -29.65 10.85
C GLN A 443 -1.95 -28.36 11.30
N LEU A 444 -2.41 -27.78 12.41
CA LEU A 444 -1.79 -26.59 12.98
C LEU A 444 -0.32 -26.82 13.34
N ALA A 445 -0.02 -27.87 14.10
CA ALA A 445 1.35 -28.22 14.47
C ALA A 445 2.25 -28.49 13.24
N ALA A 446 1.69 -29.07 12.17
CA ALA A 446 2.41 -29.29 10.93
C ALA A 446 2.75 -27.96 10.23
N VAL A 447 1.78 -27.04 10.14
CA VAL A 447 1.98 -25.69 9.57
C VAL A 447 3.02 -24.91 10.36
N GLU A 448 2.88 -24.83 11.69
CA GLU A 448 3.84 -24.15 12.57
C GLU A 448 5.25 -24.69 12.38
N ARG A 449 5.40 -26.02 12.34
CA ARG A 449 6.71 -26.66 12.13
C ARG A 449 7.29 -26.35 10.75
N ILE A 450 6.47 -26.30 9.70
CA ILE A 450 6.95 -25.97 8.35
C ILE A 450 7.39 -24.50 8.30
N ILE A 451 6.57 -23.57 8.81
CA ILE A 451 6.90 -22.14 8.83
C ILE A 451 8.19 -21.88 9.61
N ARG A 452 8.37 -22.50 10.79
CA ARG A 452 9.63 -22.42 11.55
C ARG A 452 10.83 -22.95 10.76
N LYS A 453 10.66 -24.07 10.05
CA LYS A 453 11.72 -24.64 9.20
C LYS A 453 12.11 -23.77 8.02
N LEU A 454 11.22 -22.88 7.56
CA LEU A 454 11.56 -21.89 6.54
C LEU A 454 12.47 -20.77 7.08
N GLY A 455 12.68 -20.69 8.39
CA GLY A 455 13.52 -19.68 9.03
C GLY A 455 12.78 -18.42 9.49
N MET A 456 11.44 -18.48 9.57
CA MET A 456 10.65 -17.38 10.13
C MET A 456 10.81 -17.30 11.66
N PRO A 457 10.98 -16.09 12.25
CA PRO A 457 11.05 -15.92 13.69
C PRO A 457 9.77 -16.36 14.40
N ASP A 458 9.89 -16.83 15.64
CA ASP A 458 8.76 -17.35 16.42
C ASP A 458 7.76 -16.27 16.84
N GLU A 459 8.20 -15.00 16.88
CA GLU A 459 7.38 -13.83 17.19
C GLU A 459 6.51 -13.35 16.01
N CYS A 460 6.65 -13.94 14.82
CA CYS A 460 5.89 -13.57 13.64
C CYS A 460 4.69 -14.51 13.45
N ASP A 461 3.49 -14.03 13.78
CA ASP A 461 2.23 -14.77 13.55
C ASP A 461 1.45 -14.27 12.33
N ILE A 462 1.79 -13.08 11.83
CA ILE A 462 1.14 -12.41 10.71
C ILE A 462 2.09 -12.45 9.51
N PHE A 463 1.56 -12.84 8.37
CA PHE A 463 2.35 -13.01 7.16
C PHE A 463 1.71 -12.34 5.95
N HIS A 464 2.57 -11.75 5.11
CA HIS A 464 2.25 -11.32 3.75
C HIS A 464 2.95 -12.24 2.76
N MET A 465 2.18 -12.91 1.91
CA MET A 465 2.69 -13.74 0.81
C MET A 465 2.67 -12.94 -0.49
N TYR A 466 3.85 -12.63 -1.00
CA TYR A 466 4.06 -11.94 -2.27
C TYR A 466 4.17 -12.98 -3.38
N ILE A 467 3.19 -12.97 -4.27
CA ILE A 467 3.04 -13.96 -5.34
C ILE A 467 3.32 -13.25 -6.67
N PRO A 468 4.21 -13.78 -7.53
CA PRO A 468 4.48 -13.19 -8.84
C PRO A 468 3.21 -12.93 -9.65
N GLY A 469 3.10 -11.74 -10.25
CA GLY A 469 1.94 -11.32 -11.06
C GLY A 469 0.70 -10.91 -10.26
N GLN A 470 0.70 -11.05 -8.92
CA GLN A 470 -0.35 -10.47 -8.07
C GLN A 470 0.03 -9.03 -7.70
N PRO A 471 -0.90 -8.05 -7.85
CA PRO A 471 -0.59 -6.65 -7.60
C PRO A 471 -0.45 -6.31 -6.11
N THR A 472 -0.95 -7.17 -5.21
CA THR A 472 -0.90 -6.95 -3.76
C THR A 472 -0.57 -8.26 -3.06
N PRO A 473 0.20 -8.25 -1.96
CA PRO A 473 0.44 -9.45 -1.18
C PRO A 473 -0.87 -10.04 -0.63
N ILE A 474 -0.88 -11.35 -0.42
CA ILE A 474 -1.98 -12.06 0.22
C ILE A 474 -1.70 -12.19 1.73
N PRO A 475 -2.48 -11.50 2.58
CA PRO A 475 -2.24 -11.52 4.01
C PRO A 475 -2.93 -12.72 4.67
N PHE A 476 -2.26 -13.36 5.63
CA PHE A 476 -2.86 -14.38 6.48
C PHE A 476 -2.29 -14.37 7.89
N TYR A 477 -3.07 -14.90 8.83
CA TYR A 477 -2.64 -15.18 10.20
C TYR A 477 -2.29 -16.66 10.30
N GLN A 478 -1.16 -17.01 10.89
CA GLN A 478 -0.63 -18.38 10.90
C GLN A 478 -1.62 -19.42 11.45
N PHE A 479 -2.39 -19.03 12.45
CA PHE A 479 -3.37 -19.91 13.10
C PHE A 479 -4.71 -19.99 12.36
N ASP A 480 -4.95 -19.12 11.37
CA ASP A 480 -6.09 -19.21 10.46
C ASP A 480 -5.75 -20.14 9.29
N LEU A 481 -5.85 -21.45 9.56
CA LEU A 481 -5.58 -22.52 8.59
C LEU A 481 -6.33 -22.34 7.27
N LYS A 482 -7.56 -21.81 7.31
CA LYS A 482 -8.32 -21.55 6.09
C LYS A 482 -7.76 -20.37 5.31
N GLY A 483 -7.32 -19.32 6.00
CA GLY A 483 -6.62 -18.18 5.40
C GLY A 483 -5.33 -18.59 4.70
N LEU A 484 -4.52 -19.43 5.35
CA LEU A 484 -3.32 -20.01 4.73
C LEU A 484 -3.66 -20.86 3.50
N GLN A 485 -4.67 -21.73 3.59
CA GLN A 485 -5.11 -22.52 2.44
C GLN A 485 -5.52 -21.63 1.26
N VAL A 486 -6.22 -20.53 1.52
CA VAL A 486 -6.59 -19.56 0.48
C VAL A 486 -5.34 -18.92 -0.13
N ALA A 487 -4.38 -18.47 0.68
CA ALA A 487 -3.13 -17.89 0.16
C ALA A 487 -2.37 -18.86 -0.75
N LEU A 488 -2.25 -20.13 -0.34
CA LEU A 488 -1.59 -21.17 -1.12
C LEU A 488 -2.30 -21.49 -2.45
N ASN A 489 -3.61 -21.27 -2.55
CA ASN A 489 -4.35 -21.46 -3.81
C ASN A 489 -4.00 -20.40 -4.87
N TYR A 490 -3.49 -19.23 -4.46
CA TYR A 490 -2.95 -18.24 -5.40
C TYR A 490 -1.52 -18.57 -5.84
N ALA A 491 -0.79 -19.36 -5.05
CA ALA A 491 0.61 -19.71 -5.28
C ALA A 491 0.80 -21.06 -6.02
N VAL A 492 -0.28 -21.66 -6.52
CA VAL A 492 -0.28 -23.03 -7.08
C VAL A 492 0.73 -23.19 -8.21
N ASP A 493 0.79 -22.22 -9.11
CA ASP A 493 1.64 -22.27 -10.30
C ASP A 493 2.92 -21.44 -10.15
N ALA A 494 3.14 -20.82 -8.99
CA ALA A 494 4.32 -20.01 -8.73
C ALA A 494 5.54 -20.91 -8.46
N PRO A 495 6.70 -20.67 -9.11
CA PRO A 495 7.93 -21.42 -8.84
C PRO A 495 8.48 -21.15 -7.43
N GLU A 496 8.27 -19.92 -6.96
CA GLU A 496 8.57 -19.49 -5.60
C GLU A 496 7.70 -18.29 -5.24
N VAL A 497 7.57 -18.04 -3.94
CA VAL A 497 6.91 -16.84 -3.40
C VAL A 497 7.76 -16.27 -2.28
N LEU A 498 7.69 -14.96 -2.07
CA LEU A 498 8.32 -14.33 -0.91
C LEU A 498 7.30 -14.29 0.24
N LEU A 499 7.68 -14.85 1.37
CA LEU A 499 6.90 -14.75 2.60
C LEU A 499 7.57 -13.71 3.50
N ARG A 500 6.80 -12.71 3.96
CA ARG A 500 7.27 -11.66 4.87
C ARG A 500 6.50 -11.74 6.19
N GLY A 501 7.21 -11.83 7.30
CA GLY A 501 6.67 -11.80 8.65
C GLY A 501 6.45 -10.36 9.11
N ILE A 502 5.29 -10.09 9.70
CA ILE A 502 4.96 -8.79 10.27
C ILE A 502 5.05 -8.95 11.80
N PRO A 503 6.09 -8.42 12.46
CA PRO A 503 6.39 -8.64 13.88
C PRO A 503 5.52 -7.72 14.75
N VAL A 504 4.20 -7.83 14.59
CA VAL A 504 3.23 -7.02 15.31
C VAL A 504 2.50 -7.89 16.30
N ASN A 505 2.83 -7.69 17.57
CA ASN A 505 2.12 -8.23 18.70
C ASN A 505 1.48 -7.09 19.51
N PRO A 506 0.51 -7.39 20.40
CA PRO A 506 -0.07 -6.39 21.30
C PRO A 506 0.96 -5.60 22.13
N ASP A 507 2.12 -6.19 22.39
CA ASP A 507 3.18 -5.60 23.20
C ASP A 507 3.93 -4.48 22.48
N ASN A 508 4.03 -4.53 21.15
CA ASN A 508 4.71 -3.52 20.33
C ASN A 508 3.74 -2.54 19.65
N ALA A 509 2.43 -2.79 19.73
CA ALA A 509 1.42 -1.91 19.15
C ALA A 509 1.41 -0.53 19.83
N VAL A 510 1.45 0.53 19.01
CA VAL A 510 1.35 1.92 19.47
C VAL A 510 -0.02 2.54 19.20
N LEU A 511 -0.81 1.97 18.28
CA LEU A 511 -2.15 2.44 17.93
C LEU A 511 -3.21 1.51 18.50
N PHE A 512 -4.25 2.10 19.09
CA PHE A 512 -5.35 1.39 19.72
C PHE A 512 -6.71 1.90 19.21
N ASP A 513 -7.66 0.99 19.01
CA ASP A 513 -9.02 1.34 18.60
C ASP A 513 -9.83 1.98 19.74
N THR A 514 -11.09 2.32 19.47
CA THR A 514 -11.99 2.96 20.44
C THR A 514 -12.26 2.11 21.69
N ASN A 515 -11.99 0.81 21.63
CA ASN A 515 -12.13 -0.14 22.74
C ASN A 515 -10.79 -0.44 23.42
N GLY A 516 -9.72 0.27 23.05
CA GLY A 516 -8.38 0.07 23.59
C GLY A 516 -7.67 -1.19 23.06
N LYS A 517 -8.13 -1.78 21.95
CA LYS A 517 -7.53 -2.97 21.35
C LYS A 517 -6.46 -2.60 20.30
N PRO A 518 -5.37 -3.36 20.17
CA PRO A 518 -4.23 -2.99 19.33
C PRO A 518 -4.60 -3.01 17.83
N VAL A 519 -4.09 -2.04 17.09
CA VAL A 519 -4.28 -1.89 15.63
C VAL A 519 -2.91 -1.87 14.96
N TYR A 520 -2.74 -2.68 13.92
CA TYR A 520 -1.52 -2.62 13.11
C TYR A 520 -1.41 -1.27 12.41
N ALA A 521 -0.26 -0.61 12.54
CA ALA A 521 -0.01 0.70 11.95
C ALA A 521 1.45 0.86 11.49
N THR A 522 1.64 1.65 10.44
CA THR A 522 2.94 2.15 9.99
C THR A 522 2.87 3.67 9.83
N PHE A 523 4.00 4.35 10.05
CA PHE A 523 4.15 5.79 9.97
C PHE A 523 4.85 6.13 8.67
N ARG A 524 4.11 6.78 7.78
CA ARG A 524 4.54 7.11 6.44
C ARG A 524 5.14 8.50 6.40
N TYR A 525 6.40 8.58 5.99
CA TYR A 525 7.13 9.82 5.78
C TYR A 525 7.47 10.02 4.32
N MET A 526 7.49 11.28 3.90
CA MET A 526 7.96 11.68 2.58
C MET A 526 9.38 12.20 2.68
N PHE A 527 10.24 11.72 1.80
CA PHE A 527 11.61 12.16 1.62
C PHE A 527 11.70 12.88 0.28
N ASN A 528 12.37 14.02 0.24
CA ASN A 528 12.71 14.70 -1.01
C ASN A 528 14.16 15.12 -1.02
N GLN A 529 14.73 15.21 -2.22
CA GLN A 529 16.10 15.67 -2.40
C GLN A 529 16.22 17.10 -1.86
N LYS A 530 17.31 17.39 -1.15
CA LYS A 530 17.62 18.77 -0.76
C LYS A 530 17.96 19.59 -2.00
N LEU A 531 17.44 20.81 -2.02
CA LEU A 531 17.68 21.79 -3.08
C LEU A 531 19.08 22.40 -3.00
#